data_AF-A0A9N9MTD2-F1
#
_entry.id   AF-A0A9N9MTD2-F1
#
_cell.length_a   1.000
_cell.length_b   1.000
_cell.length_c   1.000
_cell.angle_alpha   90.00
_cell.angle_beta   90.00
_cell.angle_gamma   90.00
#
_symmetry.space_group_name_H-M   'P 1'
#
loop_
_entity.id
_entity.type
_entity.pdbx_description
1 polymer ?
#
loop_
_entity_poly.entity_id
_entity_poly.type
_entity_poly.pdbx_seq_one_letter_code
_entity_poly.pdbx_strand_id
1 'polypeptide(L)'
;MQRILEYHLLLDGLTTDEHHEEYVELKRAHEAILDIAGYINQAHRHVEHLNVINNLQDNIVDWEHEPVIKLSNYGNLIKDAELKIKAHDDQKTRNRYGVLF
;
A
#
# COMPACT_ATOMS: atom_id res chain seq x y z
N MET A 1 -2.69 -1.97 -17.37
CA MET A 1 -2.18 -2.78 -16.24
C MET A 1 -2.95 -4.08 -16.01
N GLN A 2 -4.25 -4.12 -16.30
CA GLN A 2 -5.12 -5.30 -16.10
C GLN A 2 -4.62 -6.60 -16.76
N ARG A 3 -4.12 -6.51 -18.00
CA ARG A 3 -3.73 -7.67 -18.82
C ARG A 3 -2.56 -8.51 -18.26
N ILE A 4 -1.60 -7.88 -17.56
CA ILE A 4 -0.46 -8.59 -16.93
C ILE A 4 -0.91 -9.34 -15.67
N LEU A 5 -1.90 -8.80 -14.96
CA LEU A 5 -2.53 -9.42 -13.81
C LEU A 5 -3.44 -10.60 -14.20
N GLU A 6 -3.82 -10.72 -15.47
CA GLU A 6 -4.70 -11.78 -15.96
C GLU A 6 -3.94 -12.96 -16.59
N TYR A 7 -2.65 -12.77 -16.94
CA TYR A 7 -1.86 -13.85 -17.55
C TYR A 7 -1.62 -15.03 -16.62
N HIS A 8 -1.60 -14.81 -15.30
CA HIS A 8 -1.51 -15.92 -14.37
C HIS A 8 -2.76 -16.83 -14.45
N LEU A 9 -3.96 -16.26 -14.66
CA LEU A 9 -5.22 -17.03 -14.80
C LEU A 9 -5.26 -17.84 -16.10
N LEU A 10 -4.70 -17.30 -17.18
CA LEU A 10 -4.59 -18.00 -18.46
C LEU A 10 -3.60 -19.16 -18.40
N LEU A 11 -2.48 -18.97 -17.67
CA LEU A 11 -1.49 -20.02 -17.44
C LEU A 11 -2.01 -21.11 -16.51
N ASP A 12 -2.73 -20.75 -15.45
CA ASP A 12 -3.35 -21.71 -14.51
C ASP A 12 -4.30 -22.67 -15.24
N GLY A 13 -5.05 -22.16 -16.23
CA GLY A 13 -5.92 -22.96 -17.10
C GLY A 13 -5.20 -23.85 -18.13
N LEU A 14 -3.91 -23.62 -18.40
CA LEU A 14 -3.08 -24.43 -19.32
C LEU A 14 -2.24 -25.48 -18.56
N THR A 15 -1.97 -25.27 -17.28
CA THR A 15 -1.25 -26.21 -16.39
C THR A 15 -2.09 -27.42 -15.93
N THR A 16 -3.25 -27.69 -16.51
CA THR A 16 -4.13 -28.80 -16.07
C THR A 16 -3.66 -30.19 -16.48
N ASP A 17 -2.75 -30.30 -17.45
CA ASP A 17 -2.21 -31.59 -17.90
C ASP A 17 -0.77 -31.81 -17.38
N GLU A 18 -0.65 -32.57 -16.30
CA GLU A 18 0.63 -32.90 -15.64
C GLU A 18 1.53 -33.82 -16.48
N HIS A 19 1.02 -34.39 -17.58
CA HIS A 19 1.77 -35.29 -18.47
C HIS A 19 2.35 -34.59 -19.70
N HIS A 20 2.10 -33.28 -19.87
CA HIS A 20 2.62 -32.51 -21.00
C HIS A 20 4.12 -32.21 -20.83
N GLU A 21 4.92 -32.37 -21.89
CA GLU A 21 6.38 -32.11 -21.86
C GLU A 21 6.70 -30.67 -21.39
N GLU A 22 5.84 -29.72 -21.72
CA GLU A 22 6.00 -28.30 -21.36
C GLU A 22 5.42 -27.94 -19.98
N TYR A 23 4.80 -28.87 -19.25
CA TYR A 23 4.16 -28.60 -17.95
C TYR A 23 5.11 -27.92 -16.96
N VAL A 24 6.37 -28.38 -16.91
CA VAL A 24 7.40 -27.82 -16.02
C VAL A 24 7.76 -26.39 -16.41
N GLU A 25 7.81 -26.09 -17.70
CA GLU A 25 8.13 -24.74 -18.21
C GLU A 25 6.95 -23.79 -18.01
N LEU A 26 5.73 -24.24 -18.26
CA LEU A 26 4.51 -23.47 -17.98
C LEU A 26 4.36 -23.15 -16.49
N LYS A 27 4.63 -24.11 -15.61
CA LYS A 27 4.59 -23.88 -14.15
C LYS A 27 5.61 -22.82 -13.71
N ARG A 28 6.82 -22.87 -14.25
CA ARG A 28 7.85 -21.84 -13.98
C ARG A 28 7.45 -20.47 -14.52
N ALA A 29 6.86 -20.41 -15.72
CA ALA A 29 6.35 -19.17 -16.28
C ALA A 29 5.21 -18.59 -15.44
N HIS A 30 4.32 -19.44 -14.92
CA HIS A 30 3.23 -19.05 -14.01
C HIS A 30 3.78 -18.44 -12.71
N GLU A 31 4.73 -19.12 -12.05
CA GLU A 31 5.39 -18.61 -10.84
C GLU A 31 6.08 -17.25 -11.09
N ALA A 32 6.81 -17.12 -12.20
CA ALA A 32 7.48 -15.86 -12.55
C ALA A 32 6.48 -14.71 -12.79
N ILE A 33 5.33 -15.00 -13.42
CA ILE A 33 4.29 -14.00 -13.66
C ILE A 33 3.58 -13.61 -12.37
N LEU A 34 3.38 -14.54 -11.43
CA LEU A 34 2.85 -14.22 -10.10
C LEU A 34 3.79 -13.28 -9.33
N ASP A 35 5.09 -13.49 -9.40
CA ASP A 35 6.08 -12.60 -8.77
C ASP A 35 6.04 -11.19 -9.38
N ILE A 36 5.98 -11.09 -10.71
CA ILE A 36 5.88 -9.80 -11.41
C ILE A 36 4.56 -9.09 -11.05
N ALA A 37 3.44 -9.81 -11.05
CA ALA A 37 2.14 -9.27 -10.65
C ALA A 37 2.17 -8.79 -9.18
N GLY A 38 2.80 -9.55 -8.30
CA GLY A 38 3.02 -9.21 -6.90
C GLY A 38 3.82 -7.91 -6.75
N TYR A 39 4.93 -7.78 -7.47
CA TYR A 39 5.77 -6.58 -7.48
C TYR A 39 5.02 -5.35 -8.00
N ILE A 40 4.31 -5.48 -9.13
CA ILE A 40 3.51 -4.38 -9.69
C ILE A 40 2.44 -3.93 -8.70
N ASN A 41 1.74 -4.86 -8.06
CA ASN A 41 0.73 -4.54 -7.06
C ASN A 41 1.34 -3.84 -5.83
N GLN A 42 2.53 -4.25 -5.38
CA GLN A 42 3.23 -3.57 -4.28
C GLN A 42 3.64 -2.15 -4.66
N ALA A 43 4.21 -1.96 -5.86
CA ALA A 43 4.59 -0.64 -6.36
C ALA A 43 3.37 0.28 -6.51
N HIS A 44 2.27 -0.23 -7.04
CA HIS A 44 1.03 0.53 -7.16
C HIS A 44 0.47 0.94 -5.79
N ARG A 45 0.42 -0.01 -4.83
CA ARG A 45 0.00 0.29 -3.45
C ARG A 45 0.87 1.39 -2.84
N HIS A 46 2.18 1.37 -3.06
CA HIS A 46 3.07 2.42 -2.53
C HIS A 46 2.72 3.81 -3.09
N VAL A 47 2.42 3.90 -4.39
CA VAL A 47 1.96 5.15 -5.03
C VAL A 47 0.62 5.61 -4.44
N GLU A 48 -0.34 4.71 -4.26
CA GLU A 48 -1.63 5.03 -3.63
C GLU A 48 -1.45 5.52 -2.19
N HIS A 49 -0.59 4.87 -1.40
CA HIS A 49 -0.26 5.29 -0.04
C HIS A 49 0.34 6.70 -0.01
N LEU A 50 1.30 7.00 -0.89
CA LEU A 50 1.88 8.35 -0.99
C LEU A 50 0.82 9.40 -1.35
N ASN A 51 -0.11 9.07 -2.26
CA ASN A 51 -1.19 9.97 -2.62
C ASN A 51 -2.13 10.25 -1.43
N VAL A 52 -2.47 9.23 -0.64
CA VAL A 52 -3.28 9.40 0.58
C VAL A 52 -2.58 10.32 1.58
N ILE A 53 -1.27 10.11 1.81
CA ILE A 53 -0.49 10.92 2.74
C ILE A 53 -0.37 12.37 2.27
N ASN A 54 -0.12 12.60 0.98
CA ASN A 54 -0.05 13.95 0.42
C ASN A 54 -1.40 14.67 0.53
N ASN A 55 -2.50 13.98 0.17
CA ASN A 55 -3.85 14.53 0.34
C ASN A 55 -4.16 14.85 1.80
N LEU A 56 -3.76 13.99 2.74
CA LEU A 56 -3.93 14.25 4.18
C LEU A 56 -3.18 15.53 4.58
N GLN A 57 -1.93 15.69 4.14
CA GLN A 57 -1.13 16.88 4.42
C GLN A 57 -1.80 18.15 3.89
N ASP A 58 -2.29 18.13 2.66
CA ASP A 58 -2.96 19.27 2.01
C ASP A 58 -4.27 19.69 2.71
N ASN A 59 -4.91 18.77 3.43
CA ASN A 59 -6.14 19.04 4.18
C ASN A 59 -5.89 19.57 5.60
N ILE A 60 -4.65 19.58 6.10
CA ILE A 60 -4.36 20.11 7.43
C ILE A 60 -4.24 21.64 7.35
N VAL A 61 -5.18 22.32 8.00
CA VAL A 61 -5.17 23.79 8.14
C VAL A 61 -4.13 24.19 9.19
N ASP A 62 -3.46 25.33 8.98
CA ASP A 62 -2.40 25.86 9.86
C ASP A 62 -1.22 24.89 10.06
N TRP A 63 -0.78 24.24 8.98
CA TRP A 63 0.44 23.43 8.96
C TRP A 63 1.68 24.34 9.07
N GLU A 64 2.03 24.73 10.29
CA GLU A 64 3.15 25.63 10.62
C GLU A 64 4.55 24.98 10.54
N HIS A 65 4.67 23.80 9.93
CA HIS A 65 5.98 23.17 9.74
C HIS A 65 6.76 23.83 8.60
N GLU A 66 8.09 23.92 8.77
CA GLU A 66 9.02 24.30 7.71
C GLU A 66 8.68 23.52 6.42
N PRO A 67 8.68 24.14 5.24
CA PRO A 67 8.24 23.54 3.96
C PRO A 67 9.00 22.25 3.54
N VAL A 68 9.98 21.83 4.34
CA VAL A 68 10.83 20.66 4.16
C VAL A 68 10.22 19.39 4.79
N ILE A 69 9.34 19.51 5.80
CA ILE A 69 8.81 18.34 6.52
C ILE A 69 7.52 17.85 5.85
N LYS A 70 7.64 16.82 5.02
CA LYS A 70 6.51 16.10 4.44
C LYS A 70 6.08 14.93 5.31
N LEU A 71 4.79 14.65 5.40
CA LEU A 71 4.25 13.49 6.11
C LEU A 71 4.80 12.17 5.54
N SER A 72 5.10 12.15 4.23
CA SER A 72 5.74 11.02 3.56
C SER A 72 7.11 10.64 4.13
N ASN A 73 7.80 11.57 4.81
CA ASN A 73 9.11 11.31 5.42
C ASN A 73 9.00 10.43 6.68
N TYR A 74 7.82 10.36 7.30
CA TYR A 74 7.58 9.53 8.48
C TYR A 74 7.27 8.07 8.14
N GLY A 75 7.14 7.74 6.85
CA GLY A 75 6.88 6.37 6.39
C GLY A 75 5.43 6.19 5.93
N ASN A 76 4.94 4.96 6.07
CA ASN A 76 3.60 4.59 5.62
C ASN A 76 2.58 4.85 6.73
N LEU A 77 1.42 5.38 6.39
CA LEU A 77 0.30 5.47 7.32
C LEU A 77 -0.08 4.08 7.84
N ILE A 78 0.06 3.86 9.15
CA ILE A 78 -0.32 2.62 9.85
C ILE A 78 -1.78 2.68 10.25
N LYS A 79 -2.20 3.79 10.87
CA LYS A 79 -3.55 3.95 11.43
C LYS A 79 -3.91 5.40 11.69
N ASP A 80 -5.17 5.74 11.45
CA ASP A 80 -5.77 7.01 11.84
C ASP A 80 -7.04 6.76 12.69
N ALA A 81 -7.28 7.62 13.69
CA ALA A 81 -8.46 7.52 14.55
C ALA A 81 -8.74 8.80 15.34
N GLU A 82 -9.99 8.98 15.77
CA GLU A 82 -10.32 9.95 16.82
C GLU A 82 -9.84 9.45 18.20
N LEU A 83 -9.06 10.27 18.87
CA LEU A 83 -8.45 9.99 20.17
C LEU A 83 -8.96 10.97 21.22
N LYS A 84 -9.22 10.46 22.43
CA LYS A 84 -9.40 11.29 23.62
C LYS A 84 -8.09 11.35 24.37
N ILE A 85 -7.40 12.48 24.26
CA ILE A 85 -6.06 12.68 24.83
C ILE A 85 -6.20 13.51 26.11
N LYS A 86 -5.63 13.03 27.21
CA LYS A 86 -5.52 13.78 28.45
C LYS A 86 -4.13 14.40 28.53
N ALA A 87 -4.05 15.73 28.48
CA ALA A 87 -2.76 16.41 28.59
C ALA A 87 -2.23 16.30 30.03
N HIS A 88 -0.91 16.08 30.18
CA HIS A 88 -0.28 15.93 31.48
C HIS A 88 -0.37 17.22 32.31
N ASP A 89 -0.16 18.36 31.64
CA ASP A 89 0.00 19.67 32.27
C ASP A 89 -1.29 20.22 32.90
N ASP A 90 -2.43 20.11 32.21
CA ASP A 90 -3.71 20.66 32.66
C ASP A 90 -4.73 19.59 33.08
N GLN A 91 -4.38 18.30 32.92
CA GLN A 91 -5.26 17.15 33.15
C GLN A 91 -6.58 17.21 32.36
N LYS A 92 -6.71 18.08 31.36
CA LYS A 92 -7.92 18.22 30.56
C LYS A 92 -7.92 17.18 29.45
N THR A 93 -9.09 16.59 29.25
CA THR A 93 -9.34 15.68 28.13
C THR A 93 -9.74 16.48 26.90
N ARG A 94 -9.06 16.21 25.78
CA ARG A 94 -9.31 16.84 24.48
C ARG A 94 -9.54 15.76 23.44
N ASN A 95 -10.57 15.93 22.62
CA ASN A 95 -10.74 15.10 21.44
C ASN A 95 -9.81 15.62 20.34
N ARG A 96 -9.02 14.73 19.74
CA ARG A 96 -8.06 15.02 18.69
C ARG A 96 -8.08 13.88 17.68
N TYR A 97 -7.96 14.20 16.40
CA TYR A 97 -7.72 13.18 15.40
C TYR A 97 -6.22 12.87 15.38
N GLY A 98 -5.88 11.60 15.59
CA GLY A 98 -4.51 11.12 15.64
C GLY A 98 -4.18 10.29 14.41
N VAL A 99 -2.97 10.48 13.90
CA VAL A 99 -2.45 9.79 12.73
C VAL A 99 -1.13 9.13 13.13
N LEU A 100 -1.01 7.83 12.89
CA LEU A 100 0.15 7.00 13.18
C LEU A 100 0.80 6.57 11.86
N PHE A 101 2.07 6.90 11.73
CA PHE A 101 2.96 6.51 10.64
C PHE A 101 3.97 5.47 11.14
#